data_AF-A0A1F3PB09-F1
#
_entry.id   AF-A0A1F3PB09-F1
#
_cell.length_a   1.000
_cell.length_b   1.000
_cell.length_c   1.000
_cell.angle_alpha   90.00
_cell.angle_beta   90.00
_cell.angle_gamma   90.00
#
_symmetry.space_group_name_H-M   'P 1'
#
loop_
_entity.id
_entity.type
_entity.pdbx_description
1 polymer ?
#
loop_
_entity_poly.entity_id
_entity_poly.type
_entity_poly.pdbx_seq_one_letter_code
_entity_poly.pdbx_strand_id
1 'polypeptide(L)' 'KIIVIILLSLLLVIFALQNTEIVDIKLWFWMVKIPSALLILLCIAMGVIIGMIASRCSIKIPKKDDRNENDRQ' A
#
# COMPACT_ATOMS: atom_id res chain seq x y z
N LYS A 1 23.05 11.56 -2.48
CA LYS A 1 21.92 11.03 -1.68
C LYS A 1 20.73 10.71 -2.58
N ILE A 2 20.10 11.69 -3.23
CA ILE A 2 18.94 11.45 -4.12
C ILE A 2 19.30 10.68 -5.40
N ILE A 3 20.45 10.96 -6.01
CA ILE A 3 20.95 10.19 -7.18
C ILE A 3 21.03 8.69 -6.90
N VAL A 4 21.47 8.29 -5.70
CA VAL A 4 21.60 6.87 -5.31
C VAL A 4 20.23 6.23 -5.15
N ILE A 5 19.26 6.96 -4.58
CA ILE A 5 17.88 6.50 -4.41
C ILE A 5 17.22 6.31 -5.78
N ILE A 6 17.40 7.25 -6.70
CA ILE A 6 16.87 7.17 -8.07
C ILE A 6 17.49 5.97 -8.80
N LEU A 7 18.81 5.81 -8.71
CA LEU A 7 19.51 4.70 -9.37
C LEU A 7 19.08 3.34 -8.81
N LEU A 8 18.92 3.22 -7.50
CA LEU A 8 18.47 2.00 -6.83
C LEU A 8 17.00 1.68 -7.17
N SER A 9 16.14 2.70 -7.24
CA SER A 9 14.76 2.56 -7.66
C SER A 9 14.65 2.11 -9.12
N LEU A 10 15.49 2.67 -10.01
CA LEU A 10 15.51 2.28 -11.42
C LEU A 10 15.97 0.83 -11.58
N LEU A 11 17.01 0.43 -10.84
CA LEU A 11 17.52 -0.93 -10.85
C LEU A 11 16.48 -1.94 -10.34
N LEU A 12 15.72 -1.58 -9.30
CA LEU A 12 14.60 -2.38 -8.80
C LEU A 12 13.51 -2.58 -9.85
N VAL A 13 13.15 -1.50 -10.56
CA VAL A 13 12.16 -1.55 -11.65
C VAL A 13 12.67 -2.43 -12.79
N ILE A 14 13.93 -2.27 -13.20
CA ILE A 14 14.54 -3.09 -14.26
C ILE A 14 14.61 -4.56 -13.83
N PHE A 15 15.03 -4.87 -12.62
CA PHE A 15 15.08 -6.22 -12.07
C PHE A 15 13.70 -6.89 -12.08
N ALA A 16 12.68 -6.13 -11.69
CA ALA A 16 11.31 -6.61 -11.69
C ALA A 16 10.70 -6.72 -13.10
N LEU A 17 11.14 -5.90 -14.06
CA LEU A 17 10.79 -6.02 -15.49
C LEU A 17 11.51 -7.17 -16.20
N GLN A 18 12.76 -7.48 -15.82
CA GLN A 18 13.52 -8.62 -16.34
C GLN A 18 13.06 -9.96 -15.75
N ASN A 19 12.32 -9.95 -14.65
CA ASN A 19 11.67 -11.13 -14.12
C ASN A 19 10.53 -11.53 -15.08
N THR A 20 10.76 -12.54 -15.92
CA THR A 20 9.97 -12.84 -17.13
C THR A 20 8.78 -13.77 -16.91
N GLU A 21 8.34 -13.98 -15.66
CA GLU A 21 7.08 -14.68 -15.41
C GLU A 21 5.90 -13.71 -15.61
N ILE A 22 5.51 -13.54 -16.87
CA ILE A 22 4.43 -12.65 -17.29
C ILE A 22 3.09 -13.25 -16.88
N VAL A 23 2.31 -12.49 -16.10
CA VAL A 23 0.92 -12.85 -15.77
C VAL A 23 -0.06 -11.90 -16.45
N ASP A 24 -1.14 -12.50 -16.90
CA ASP A 24 -2.24 -11.83 -17.58
C ASP A 24 -3.23 -11.29 -16.57
N ILE A 25 -3.25 -9.98 -16.39
CA ILE A 25 -4.22 -9.32 -15.50
C ILE A 25 -5.33 -8.73 -16.36
N LYS A 26 -6.56 -9.21 -16.14
CA LYS A 26 -7.76 -8.66 -16.73
C LYS A 26 -8.46 -7.74 -15.72
N LEU A 27 -8.16 -6.44 -15.78
CA LEU A 27 -8.77 -5.41 -14.95
C LEU A 27 -10.01 -4.85 -15.63
N TRP A 28 -11.19 -5.44 -15.39
CA TRP A 28 -12.53 -5.02 -15.87
C TRP A 28 -12.63 -4.75 -17.40
N PHE A 29 -11.95 -3.73 -17.94
CA PHE A 29 -11.83 -3.39 -19.37
C PHE A 29 -10.38 -3.36 -19.91
N TRP A 30 -9.36 -3.56 -19.09
CA TRP A 30 -7.95 -3.53 -19.48
C TRP A 30 -7.27 -4.88 -19.33
N MET A 31 -6.51 -5.27 -20.35
CA MET A 31 -5.62 -6.42 -20.31
C MET A 31 -4.19 -5.93 -20.19
N VAL A 32 -3.57 -6.18 -19.04
CA VAL A 32 -2.20 -5.74 -18.74
C VAL A 32 -1.33 -6.98 -18.58
N LYS A 33 -0.23 -7.02 -19.33
CA LYS A 33 0.77 -8.09 -19.31
C LYS A 33 1.97 -7.59 -18.52
N ILE A 34 2.09 -7.98 -17.25
CA ILE A 34 3.23 -7.58 -16.41
C ILE A 34 3.79 -8.77 -15.64
N PRO A 35 5.08 -8.74 -15.26
CA PRO A 35 5.66 -9.73 -14.38
C PRO A 35 4.93 -9.91 -13.05
N SER A 36 4.69 -11.16 -12.63
CA SER A 36 4.06 -11.51 -11.34
C SER A 36 4.79 -10.90 -10.15
N ALA A 37 6.12 -10.99 -10.16
CA ALA A 37 6.96 -10.48 -9.09
C ALA A 37 6.85 -8.95 -8.97
N LEU A 38 6.79 -8.23 -10.09
CA LEU A 38 6.62 -6.78 -10.11
C LEU A 38 5.24 -6.38 -9.58
N LEU A 39 4.18 -7.10 -9.97
CA LEU A 39 2.84 -6.87 -9.47
C LEU A 39 2.76 -7.01 -7.94
N ILE A 40 3.30 -8.12 -7.41
CA ILE A 40 3.29 -8.39 -5.97
C ILE A 40 4.07 -7.30 -5.21
N LEU A 41 5.25 -6.93 -5.71
CA LEU A 41 6.07 -5.89 -5.11
C LEU A 41 5.37 -4.52 -5.10
N LEU A 42 4.71 -4.16 -6.20
CA LEU A 42 3.95 -2.91 -6.31
C LEU A 42 2.73 -2.90 -5.38
N CYS A 43 2.03 -4.04 -5.27
CA CYS A 43 0.89 -4.21 -4.37
C CYS A 43 1.31 -4.00 -2.90
N ILE A 44 2.42 -4.61 -2.49
CA ILE A 44 2.98 -4.44 -1.14
C ILE A 44 3.39 -2.98 -0.92
N ALA A 45 4.09 -2.36 -1.88
CA ALA A 45 4.51 -0.97 -1.77
C ALA A 45 3.32 -0.02 -1.59
N MET A 46 2.27 -0.18 -2.40
CA MET A 46 1.02 0.57 -2.26
C MET A 46 0.34 0.31 -0.92
N GLY A 47 0.24 -0.96 -0.50
CA GLY A 47 -0.34 -1.35 0.79
C GLY A 47 0.37 -0.71 1.98
N VAL A 48 1.71 -0.66 1.96
CA VAL A 48 2.50 0.01 3.00
C VAL A 48 2.26 1.51 2.99
N ILE A 49 2.24 2.16 1.83
CA ILE A 49 1.97 3.61 1.72
C ILE A 49 0.59 3.93 2.29
N ILE A 50 -0.44 3.16 1.91
CA ILE A 50 -1.81 3.33 2.40
C ILE A 50 -1.86 3.06 3.91
N GLY A 51 -1.25 1.98 4.40
CA GLY A 51 -1.19 1.64 5.82
C GLY A 51 -0.49 2.72 6.66
N MET A 52 0.58 3.32 6.13
CA MET A 52 1.24 4.45 6.77
C MET A 52 0.32 5.67 6.83
N ILE A 53 -0.33 6.05 5.73
CA ILE A 53 -1.27 7.18 5.70
C ILE A 53 -2.45 6.93 6.66
N ALA A 54 -3.02 5.72 6.66
CA ALA A 54 -4.11 5.32 7.54
C ALA A 54 -3.71 5.35 9.02
N SER A 55 -2.50 4.89 9.37
CA SER A 55 -1.98 4.94 10.73
C SER A 55 -1.82 6.38 11.24
N ARG A 56 -1.40 7.30 10.35
CA ARG A 56 -1.34 8.74 10.68
C ARG A 56 -2.72 9.36 10.83
N CYS A 57 -3.74 8.81 10.18
CA CYS A 57 -5.14 9.12 10.43
C CYS A 57 -5.61 8.36 11.67
N SER A 58 -5.14 8.78 12.86
CA SER A 58 -5.65 8.26 14.12
C SER A 58 -7.16 8.56 14.23
N ILE A 59 -7.98 7.59 13.81
CA ILE A 59 -9.42 7.57 14.05
C ILE A 59 -9.57 7.52 15.57
N LYS A 60 -9.79 8.67 16.20
CA LYS A 60 -10.20 8.75 17.59
C LYS A 60 -11.59 8.15 17.66
N ILE A 61 -11.68 6.86 17.99
CA ILE A 61 -12.94 6.22 18.34
C ILE A 61 -13.45 7.01 19.56
N PRO A 62 -14.58 7.73 19.45
CA PRO A 62 -15.09 8.50 20.58
C PRO A 62 -15.48 7.52 21.68
N LYS A 63 -14.74 7.55 22.79
CA LYS A 63 -15.14 6.86 24.02
C LYS A 63 -16.46 7.48 24.48
N LYS A 64 -17.53 6.69 24.48
CA LYS A 64 -18.82 7.07 25.06
C LYS A 64 -18.61 7.26 26.57
N ASP A 65 -18.88 8.47 27.07
CA ASP A 65 -18.73 8.85 28.47
C ASP A 65 -19.93 8.32 29.27
N ASP A 66 -19.75 7.19 29.95
CA ASP A 66 -20.74 6.56 30.85
C ASP A 66 -20.81 7.31 32.21
N ARG A 67 -21.02 8.64 32.18
CA ARG A 67 -21.07 9.50 33.38
C ARG A 67 -22.44 10.07 33.73
N ASN A 68 -23.53 9.59 33.13
CA ASN A 68 -24.87 10.12 33.39
C ASN A 68 -25.77 9.22 34.26
N GLU A 69 -25.22 8.18 34.91
CA GLU A 69 -26.00 7.26 35.77
C GLU A 69 -25.88 7.59 37.27
N ASN A 70 -24.78 8.21 37.71
CA ASN A 70 -24.52 8.43 39.15
C ASN A 70 -25.10 9.75 39.71
N ASP A 71 -25.63 10.63 38.85
CA ASP A 71 -26.25 11.90 39.28
C ASP A 71 -27.75 11.75 39.60
N ARG A 72 -28.30 10.52 39.52
CA ARG A 72 -29.71 10.20 39.75
C ARG A 72 -29.95 9.29 40.96
N GLN A 73 -28.96 9.10 41.84
CA GLN A 73 -29.11 8.36 43.10
C GLN A 73 -28.92 9.26 44.32
#